data_AF-A0A924F8D7-F1
#
_entry.id   AF-A0A924F8D7-F1
#
_cell.length_a   1.000
_cell.length_b   1.000
_cell.length_c   1.000
_cell.angle_alpha   90.00
_cell.angle_beta   90.00
_cell.angle_gamma   90.00
#
_symmetry.space_group_name_H-M   'P 1'
#
loop_
_entity.id
_entity.type
_entity.pdbx_description
1 polymer ?
#
loop_
_entity_poly.entity_id
_entity_poly.type
_entity_poly.pdbx_seq_one_letter_code
_entity_poly.pdbx_strand_id
1 'polypeptide(L)' 'DGAISEIDNQKGKVKVMVSMFGRDTSVELDALQVQKV' A
#
# COMPACT_ATOMS: atom_id res chain seq x y z
N ASP A 1 -9.34 6.18 0.05
CA ASP A 1 -9.46 4.93 -0.72
C ASP A 1 -8.16 4.66 -1.45
N GLY A 2 -7.45 3.60 -1.08
CA GLY A 2 -6.22 3.16 -1.75
C GLY A 2 -6.34 1.67 -2.04
N ALA A 3 -5.78 1.21 -3.16
CA ALA A 3 -5.83 -0.19 -3.56
C ALA A 3 -4.50 -0.86 -3.25
N ILE A 4 -4.54 -1.99 -2.54
CA ILE A 4 -3.34 -2.80 -2.32
C ILE A 4 -2.98 -3.49 -3.65
N SER A 5 -1.78 -3.23 -4.16
CA SER A 5 -1.32 -3.87 -5.40
C SER A 5 -0.57 -5.16 -5.15
N GLU A 6 0.25 -5.22 -4.10
CA GLU A 6 1.09 -6.38 -3.82
C GLU A 6 1.43 -6.47 -2.33
N ILE A 7 1.35 -7.68 -1.76
CA ILE A 7 1.69 -7.96 -0.36
C ILE A 7 2.84 -8.97 -0.36
N ASP A 8 4.02 -8.53 0.08
CA ASP A 8 5.18 -9.39 0.30
C ASP A 8 5.21 -9.83 1.77
N ASN A 9 4.59 -10.98 2.05
CA ASN A 9 4.56 -11.59 3.37
C ASN A 9 5.93 -12.13 3.84
N GLN A 10 6.91 -12.30 2.94
CA GLN A 10 8.24 -12.77 3.32
C GLN A 10 9.11 -11.63 3.85
N LYS A 11 8.94 -10.43 3.29
CA LYS A 11 9.67 -9.21 3.71
C LYS A 11 8.88 -8.30 4.65
N GLY A 12 7.59 -8.59 4.88
CA GLY A 12 6.71 -7.73 5.69
C GLY A 12 6.41 -6.38 5.03
N LYS A 13 6.47 -6.30 3.69
CA LYS A 13 6.25 -5.04 2.95
C LYS A 13 5.00 -5.12 2.10
N VAL A 14 4.31 -3.99 1.97
CA VAL A 14 3.10 -3.86 1.15
C VAL A 14 3.30 -2.71 0.16
N LYS A 15 3.02 -2.98 -1.11
CA LYS A 15 2.88 -1.93 -2.13
C LYS A 15 1.41 -1.54 -2.22
N VAL A 16 1.15 -0.28 -1.91
CA VAL A 16 -0.17 0.32 -2.03
C VAL A 16 -0.14 1.34 -3.16
N MET A 17 -1.12 1.25 -4.05
CA MET A 17 -1.38 2.29 -5.02
C MET A 17 -2.40 3.25 -4.42
N VAL A 18 -1.98 4.50 -4.23
CA VAL A 18 -2.84 5.55 -3.73
C VAL A 18 -3.04 6.55 -4.86
N SER A 19 -4.29 6.76 -5.25
CA SER A 19 -4.67 7.87 -6.13
C SER A 19 -4.73 9.14 -5.28
N MET A 20 -3.73 9.99 -5.37
CA MET A 20 -3.72 11.31 -4.73
C MET A 20 -3.68 12.39 -5.82
N PHE A 21 -4.60 13.35 -5.74
CA PHE A 21 -4.73 14.44 -6.73
C PHE A 21 -4.98 13.98 -8.17
N GLY A 22 -5.68 12.85 -8.36
CA GLY A 22 -5.93 12.29 -9.70
C GLY A 22 -4.69 11.71 -10.38
N ARG A 23 -3.61 11.50 -9.62
CA ARG A 23 -2.41 10.79 -10.07
C ARG A 23 -2.23 9.54 -9.22
N ASP A 24 -2.04 8.41 -9.88
CA ASP A 24 -1.76 7.15 -9.21
C ASP A 24 -0.28 7.12 -8.82
N THR A 25 -0.02 7.04 -7.51
CA THR A 25 1.33 6.95 -6.97
C THR A 25 1.47 5.64 -6.18
N SER A 26 2.54 4.90 -6.43
CA SER A 26 2.88 3.71 -5.66
C SER A 26 3.69 4.09 -4.44
N VAL A 27 3.27 3.60 -3.27
CA VAL A 27 3.95 3.81 -1.99
C VAL A 27 4.21 2.43 -1.37
N GLU A 28 5.44 2.21 -0.92
CA GLU A 28 5.80 1.06 -0.10
C GLU A 28 5.57 1.40 1.37
N LEU A 29 4.73 0.60 2.02
CA LEU A 29 4.42 0.70 3.44
C LEU A 29 4.77 -0.61 4.13
N ASP A 30 5.11 -0.54 5.41
CA ASP A 30 5.33 -1.73 6.23
C ASP A 30 3.99 -2.40 6.54
N ALA A 31 3.92 -3.72 6.40
CA ALA A 31 2.68 -4.49 6.52
C ALA A 31 2.01 -4.34 7.90
N LEU A 32 2.79 -4.04 8.94
CA LEU A 32 2.31 -3.84 10.31
C LEU A 32 1.60 -2.49 10.53
N GLN A 33 1.74 -1.54 9.60
CA GLN A 33 1.14 -0.20 9.70
C GLN A 33 -0.22 -0.07 9.01
N VAL A 34 -0.70 -1.13 8.34
CA VAL A 34 -2.00 -1.14 7.68
C VAL A 34 -3.09 -1.33 8.74
N GLN A 35 -3.61 -0.24 9.30
CA GLN A 35 -4.84 -0.29 10.08
C GLN A 35 -6.00 -0.68 9.15
N LYS A 36 -6.57 -1.88 9.37
CA LYS A 36 -7.88 -2.23 8.82
C LYS A 36 -8.91 -1.28 9.43
N VAL A 37 -9.44 -0.38 8.61
CA VAL A 37 -10.71 0.33 8.87
C VAL A 37 -11.88 -0.51 8.40
#